data_AF-A0A438IVQ2-F1
#
_entry.id   AF-A0A438IVQ2-F1
#
_cell.length_a   1.000
_cell.length_b   1.000
_cell.length_c   1.000
_cell.angle_alpha   90.00
_cell.angle_beta   90.00
_cell.angle_gamma   90.00
#
_symmetry.space_group_name_H-M   'P 1'
#
loop_
_entity.id
_entity.type
_entity.pdbx_description
1 polymer ?
#
loop_
_entity_poly.entity_id
_entity_poly.type
_entity_poly.pdbx_seq_one_letter_code
_entity_poly.pdbx_strand_id
1 'polypeptide(L)'
;MLQVDYVNEVERLDSKEALKLFSQHAFLPNPPKEDYKYLLDCVIHYCQGLPLALKVLGSLLCGKTMSEWESELKKLEKEPEGMKKVETILLAQGFS
;
A
#
# COMPACT_ATOMS: atom_id res chain seq x y z
N MET A 1 -14.78 -19.86 -8.25
CA MET A 1 -15.14 -18.54 -8.78
C MET A 1 -15.16 -17.58 -7.61
N LEU A 2 -14.06 -16.89 -7.33
CA LEU A 2 -14.09 -15.71 -6.48
C LEU A 2 -13.92 -14.55 -7.45
N GLN A 3 -14.92 -13.68 -7.48
CA GLN A 3 -14.90 -12.45 -8.27
C GLN A 3 -13.66 -11.67 -7.84
N VAL A 4 -12.62 -11.73 -8.67
CA VAL A 4 -11.57 -10.73 -8.65
C VAL A 4 -12.26 -9.52 -9.24
N ASP A 5 -12.68 -8.60 -8.36
CA ASP A 5 -13.09 -7.26 -8.77
C ASP A 5 -11.88 -6.64 -9.46
N TYR A 6 -11.82 -6.87 -10.77
CA TYR A 6 -10.94 -6.27 -11.73
C TYR A 6 -11.37 -4.81 -11.84
N VAL A 7 -11.18 -4.04 -10.78
CA VAL A 7 -11.28 -2.59 -10.83
C VAL A 7 -9.98 -2.10 -11.43
N ASN A 8 -9.89 -2.36 -12.74
CA ASN A 8 -9.02 -1.75 -13.69
C ASN A 8 -9.28 -0.23 -13.63
N GLU A 9 -8.22 0.56 -13.53
CA GLU A 9 -8.23 2.00 -13.82
C GLU A 9 -9.32 2.83 -13.10
N VAL A 10 -9.29 2.85 -11.77
CA VAL A 10 -10.15 3.75 -10.98
C VAL A 10 -9.37 5.01 -10.65
N GLU A 11 -10.00 6.16 -10.84
CA GLU A 11 -9.51 7.49 -10.51
C GLU A 11 -8.59 7.50 -9.28
N ARG A 12 -7.49 8.28 -9.37
CA ARG A 12 -6.60 8.49 -8.23
C ARG A 12 -7.44 8.93 -7.05
N LEU A 13 -7.35 8.18 -5.97
CA LEU A 13 -8.02 8.50 -4.72
C LEU A 13 -7.43 9.79 -4.15
N ASP A 14 -8.30 10.61 -3.55
CA ASP A 14 -7.82 11.72 -2.74
C ASP A 14 -7.05 11.19 -1.51
N SER A 15 -6.30 12.05 -0.83
CA SER A 15 -5.47 11.63 0.31
C SER A 15 -6.28 10.96 1.43
N LYS A 16 -7.55 11.35 1.62
CA LYS A 16 -8.42 10.81 2.67
C LYS A 16 -8.93 9.41 2.29
N GLU A 17 -9.35 9.24 1.05
CA GLU A 17 -9.76 7.95 0.49
C GLU A 17 -8.59 6.97 0.42
N ALA A 18 -7.42 7.46 0.00
CA ALA A 18 -6.19 6.69 -0.05
C ALA A 18 -5.79 6.19 1.35
N LEU A 19 -5.83 7.08 2.35
CA LEU A 19 -5.57 6.74 3.74
C LEU A 19 -6.55 5.69 4.28
N LYS A 20 -7.84 5.85 3.97
CA LYS A 20 -8.87 4.90 4.39
C LYS A 20 -8.60 3.52 3.77
N LEU A 21 -8.36 3.46 2.47
CA LEU A 21 -8.12 2.20 1.76
C LEU A 21 -6.85 1.51 2.26
N PHE A 22 -5.75 2.24 2.40
CA PHE A 22 -4.51 1.70 2.93
C PHE A 22 -4.70 1.19 4.36
N SER A 23 -5.38 1.97 5.22
CA SER A 23 -5.57 1.60 6.62
C SER A 23 -6.40 0.32 6.78
N GLN A 24 -7.37 0.10 5.90
CA GLN A 24 -8.13 -1.16 5.84
C GLN A 24 -7.27 -2.38 5.52
N HIS A 25 -6.10 -2.21 4.90
CA HIS A 25 -5.23 -3.33 4.54
C HIS A 25 -4.03 -3.46 5.50
N ALA A 26 -3.58 -2.36 6.10
CA ALA A 26 -2.40 -2.33 6.96
C ALA A 26 -2.69 -2.54 8.46
N PHE A 27 -3.91 -2.24 8.91
CA PHE A 27 -4.26 -2.16 10.34
C PHE A 27 -5.43 -3.05 10.74
N LEU A 28 -5.83 -4.05 9.95
CA LEU A 28 -6.83 -4.99 10.44
C LEU A 28 -6.23 -5.91 11.51
N PRO A 29 -6.86 -6.08 12.70
CA PRO A 29 -8.13 -5.49 13.17
C PRO A 29 -8.00 -4.21 14.03
N ASN A 30 -6.79 -3.72 14.32
CA ASN A 30 -6.56 -2.61 15.25
C ASN A 30 -6.14 -1.32 14.53
N PRO A 31 -6.84 -0.19 14.73
CA PRO A 31 -6.53 1.06 14.03
C PRO A 31 -5.10 1.55 14.28
N PRO A 32 -4.54 2.36 13.34
CA PRO A 32 -3.22 2.96 13.52
C PRO A 32 -3.13 3.75 14.82
N LYS A 33 -1.99 3.63 15.52
CA LYS A 33 -1.63 4.53 16.61
C LYS A 33 -1.18 5.89 16.04
N GLU A 34 -1.29 6.97 16.82
CA GLU A 34 -0.88 8.33 16.39
C GLU A 34 0.56 8.38 15.86
N ASP A 35 1.44 7.54 16.41
CA ASP A 35 2.85 7.42 16.01
C ASP A 35 3.04 7.02 14.53
N TYR A 36 2.04 6.37 13.91
CA TYR A 36 2.11 5.96 12.50
C TYR A 36 1.80 7.10 11.52
N LYS A 37 1.36 8.28 11.99
CA LYS A 37 0.91 9.37 11.11
C LYS A 37 1.94 9.77 10.05
N TYR A 38 3.21 9.92 10.45
CA TYR A 38 4.28 10.24 9.51
C TYR A 38 4.45 9.16 8.43
N LEU A 39 4.41 7.87 8.83
CA LEU A 39 4.53 6.75 7.91
C LEU A 39 3.33 6.65 6.96
N LEU A 40 2.14 6.97 7.45
CA LEU A 40 0.93 7.04 6.64
C LEU A 40 1.09 8.11 5.55
N ASP A 41 1.54 9.30 5.90
CA ASP A 41 1.76 10.38 4.94
C ASP A 41 2.80 9.99 3.87
N CYS A 42 3.90 9.32 4.26
CA CYS A 42 4.88 8.78 3.32
C CYS A 42 4.27 7.77 2.34
N VAL A 43 3.45 6.84 2.84
CA VAL A 43 2.78 5.84 2.00
C VAL A 43 1.81 6.48 1.03
N ILE A 44 0.97 7.41 1.50
CA ILE A 44 -0.01 8.08 0.63
C ILE A 44 0.69 8.88 -0.46
N HIS A 45 1.79 9.55 -0.12
CA HIS A 45 2.62 10.24 -1.11
C HIS A 45 3.25 9.27 -2.12
N TYR A 46 3.80 8.15 -1.65
CA TYR A 46 4.43 7.12 -2.49
C TYR A 46 3.44 6.48 -3.47
N CYS A 47 2.26 6.10 -2.99
CA CYS A 47 1.25 5.44 -3.81
C CYS A 47 0.51 6.39 -4.77
N GLN A 48 0.64 7.72 -4.60
CA GLN A 48 0.02 8.75 -5.46
C GLN A 48 -1.49 8.53 -5.70
N GLY A 49 -2.20 8.04 -4.69
CA GLY A 49 -3.64 7.75 -4.77
C GLY A 49 -4.01 6.54 -5.61
N LEU A 50 -3.05 5.72 -6.09
CA LEU A 50 -3.33 4.51 -6.85
C LEU A 50 -3.94 3.43 -5.94
N PRO A 51 -5.22 3.03 -6.13
CA PRO A 51 -5.89 2.07 -5.25
C PRO A 51 -5.12 0.76 -5.11
N LEU A 52 -4.56 0.28 -6.21
CA LEU A 52 -3.86 -1.00 -6.24
C LEU A 52 -2.53 -0.95 -5.47
N ALA A 53 -1.76 0.14 -5.61
CA ALA A 53 -0.53 0.34 -4.86
C ALA A 53 -0.81 0.41 -3.34
N LEU A 54 -1.89 1.09 -2.94
CA LEU A 54 -2.32 1.20 -1.55
C LEU A 54 -2.70 -0.16 -0.95
N LYS A 55 -3.43 -1.01 -1.70
CA LYS A 55 -3.78 -2.37 -1.26
C LYS A 55 -2.54 -3.24 -1.07
N VAL A 56 -1.66 -3.28 -2.07
CA VAL A 56 -0.44 -4.10 -2.03
C VAL A 56 0.46 -3.67 -0.88
N LEU A 57 0.71 -2.36 -0.75
CA LEU A 57 1.57 -1.85 0.30
C LEU A 57 0.94 -2.02 1.69
N GLY A 58 -0.38 -1.85 1.79
CA GLY A 58 -1.12 -2.11 3.04
C GLY A 58 -0.99 -3.56 3.48
N SER A 59 -1.21 -4.51 2.58
CA SER A 59 -1.02 -5.93 2.87
C SER A 59 0.44 -6.29 3.19
N LEU A 60 1.41 -5.67 2.52
CA LEU A 60 2.84 -5.87 2.80
C LEU A 60 3.24 -5.41 4.21
N LEU A 61 2.60 -4.35 4.71
CA LEU A 61 2.92 -3.71 5.98
C LEU A 61 2.04 -4.20 7.14
N CYS A 62 0.98 -4.96 6.84
CA CYS A 62 0.06 -5.50 7.83
C CYS A 62 0.77 -6.34 8.90
N GLY A 63 0.50 -6.04 10.17
CA GLY A 63 1.06 -6.75 11.33
C GLY A 63 2.54 -6.45 11.64
N LYS A 64 3.21 -5.61 10.85
CA LYS A 64 4.59 -5.19 11.10
C LYS A 64 4.65 -4.03 12.10
N THR A 65 5.76 -3.94 12.82
CA THR A 65 6.09 -2.84 13.72
C THR A 65 6.52 -1.59 12.95
N MET A 66 6.52 -0.43 13.63
CA MET A 66 6.94 0.85 13.05
C MET A 66 8.37 0.81 12.46
N SER A 67 9.31 0.16 13.13
CA SER A 67 10.70 -0.01 12.66
C SER A 67 10.77 -0.88 11.38
N GLU A 68 9.92 -1.89 11.29
CA GLU A 68 9.81 -2.72 10.09
C GLU A 68 9.18 -1.94 8.93
N TRP A 69 8.20 -1.07 9.19
CA TRP A 69 7.65 -0.18 8.17
C TRP A 69 8.72 0.74 7.59
N GLU A 70 9.48 1.42 8.44
CA GLU A 70 10.59 2.28 8.00
C GLU A 70 11.61 1.50 7.17
N SER A 71 11.93 0.27 7.58
CA SER A 71 12.87 -0.59 6.87
C SER A 71 12.35 -1.01 5.49
N GLU A 72 11.07 -1.37 5.38
CA GLU A 72 10.44 -1.76 4.11
C GLU A 72 10.29 -0.55 3.16
N LEU A 73 9.83 0.59 3.67
CA LEU A 73 9.72 1.82 2.88
C LEU A 73 11.10 2.28 2.36
N LYS A 74 12.14 2.21 3.19
CA LYS A 74 13.51 2.53 2.79
C LYS A 74 14.08 1.57 1.74
N LYS A 75 13.67 0.29 1.75
CA LYS A 75 14.02 -0.66 0.68
C LYS A 75 13.35 -0.28 -0.64
N LEU A 76 12.07 0.11 -0.58
CA LEU A 76 11.30 0.54 -1.75
C LEU A 76 11.85 1.84 -2.36
N GLU A 77 12.27 2.80 -1.55
CA GLU A 77 12.89 4.06 -2.01
C GLU A 77 14.27 3.87 -2.64
N LYS A 78 15.04 2.87 -2.19
CA LYS A 78 16.41 2.62 -2.67
C LYS A 78 16.47 1.80 -3.95
N GLU A 79 15.40 1.09 -4.31
CA GLU A 79 15.35 0.42 -5.59
C GLU A 79 14.96 1.43 -6.68
N PRO A 80 15.78 1.62 -7.74
CA PRO A 80 15.42 2.47 -8.88
C PRO A 80 14.17 1.95 -9.63
N GLU A 81 13.70 0.75 -9.28
CA GLU A 81 12.50 0.08 -9.78
C GLU A 81 11.43 -0.15 -8.69
N GLY A 82 11.49 0.54 -7.53
CA GLY A 82 10.60 0.29 -6.39
C GLY A 82 9.12 0.28 -6.75
N MET A 83 8.69 1.18 -7.67
CA MET A 83 7.32 1.20 -8.21
C MET A 83 7.05 0.05 -9.20
N LYS A 84 8.03 -0.31 -10.05
CA LYS A 84 7.95 -1.47 -10.95
C LYS A 84 7.92 -2.80 -10.20
N LYS A 85 8.40 -2.86 -8.95
CA LYS A 85 8.33 -4.07 -8.13
C LYS A 85 6.94 -4.27 -7.53
N VAL A 86 6.21 -3.20 -7.24
CA VAL A 86 4.78 -3.27 -6.95
C VAL A 86 4.04 -3.83 -8.17
N GLU A 87 4.34 -3.35 -9.39
CA GLU A 87 3.87 -3.94 -10.66
C GLU A 87 4.32 -5.39 -10.86
N THR A 88 5.55 -5.75 -10.53
CA THR A 88 6.07 -7.11 -10.68
C THR A 88 5.39 -8.08 -9.70
N ILE A 89 5.07 -7.64 -8.48
CA ILE A 89 4.26 -8.41 -7.53
C ILE A 89 2.83 -8.60 -8.08
N LEU A 90 2.28 -7.58 -8.75
CA LEU A 90 0.98 -7.68 -9.42
C LEU A 90 0.99 -8.70 -10.58
N LEU A 91 2.08 -8.77 -11.34
CA LEU A 91 2.25 -9.72 -12.45
C LEU A 91 2.57 -11.15 -11.97
N ALA A 92 3.36 -11.29 -10.90
CA ALA A 92 3.79 -12.60 -10.40
C ALA A 92 2.69 -13.36 -9.64
N GLN A 93 1.64 -12.69 -9.17
CA GLN A 93 0.53 -13.32 -8.44
C GLN A 93 -0.65 -13.77 -9.31
N GLY A 94 -0.55 -13.66 -10.64
CA GLY A 94 -1.56 -14.23 -11.55
C GLY A 94 -2.91 -13.52 -11.48
N PHE A 95 -2.93 -12.22 -11.20
CA PHE A 95 -4.09 -11.37 -11.39
C PHE A 95 -4.23 -11.03 -12.89
N SER A 96 -4.59 -12.01 -13.72
CA SER A 96 -5.10 -11.80 -15.09
C SER A 96 -6.61 -11.91 -15.12
#